data_AF-A0A422P100-F1
#
_entry.id   AF-A0A422P100-F1
#
_cell.length_a   1.000
_cell.length_b   1.000
_cell.length_c   1.000
_cell.angle_alpha   90.00
_cell.angle_beta   90.00
_cell.angle_gamma   90.00
#
_symmetry.space_group_name_H-M   'P 1'
#
loop_
_entity.id
_entity.type
_entity.pdbx_description
1 polymer ?
#
loop_
_entity_poly.entity_id
_entity_poly.type
_entity_poly.pdbx_seq_one_letter_code
_entity_poly.pdbx_strand_id
1 'polypeptide(L)'
;MRDAAVEGLRLFTHEPGVERTMTFYWDARDDGLWRRQELFYEGCMLRKVKEFYRERDDRLWYRSASFERSSGVLRVSRNRSSIFGERSADEAQRVEPLRVSEKYHRNEALPPDEDVAKYTFVRFANGSGGEMWVYFHYRPGSVIRPYRMYTKAARGEEYLASTIAGNAPAALPCTIVLMPNAEEPSELEQYNERKRLAWWESVCLGKVRGTMTECSGILASMREARGQAARGVLSVFDTLRNRPHETEEDRARKLAEEASREASRKDYLAPYIAKLELPGSFDGDYMHVTLTLEQARQVRDEALRELKERLIQRGHIMQSQMDAEKKDFNERQAAYQNQLDAAGLDAGRDEEEFAKYCKEATWRMKTLDERLSKHIDQSSEKYAKLAQRLAEDPRLAALYKGQQQPPPPPPPPPPPS
;
A
#
# COMPACT_ATOMS: atom_id res chain seq x y z
N MET A 1 12.82 12.08 10.11
CA MET A 1 11.44 12.48 9.78
C MET A 1 10.55 11.30 10.10
N ARG A 2 9.61 11.43 11.02
CA ARG A 2 8.64 10.37 11.33
C ARG A 2 7.58 10.39 10.22
N ASP A 3 7.24 9.24 9.67
CA ASP A 3 6.13 9.11 8.72
C ASP A 3 4.84 9.60 9.41
N ALA A 4 4.31 10.73 8.95
CA ALA A 4 3.03 11.32 9.37
C ALA A 4 1.81 10.50 8.92
N ALA A 5 2.01 9.20 8.70
CA ALA A 5 0.98 8.29 8.25
C ALA A 5 0.07 7.97 9.44
N VAL A 6 -0.95 8.81 9.61
CA VAL A 6 -2.14 8.52 10.41
C VAL A 6 -1.95 8.73 11.92
N GLU A 7 -1.34 9.85 12.34
CA GLU A 7 -1.22 10.18 13.76
C GLU A 7 -2.59 10.35 14.42
N GLY A 8 -2.90 9.41 15.31
CA GLY A 8 -4.07 9.44 16.17
C GLY A 8 -5.41 9.09 15.52
N LEU A 9 -5.50 8.71 14.23
CA LEU A 9 -6.80 8.32 13.65
C LEU A 9 -7.29 7.01 14.30
N ARG A 10 -8.44 7.10 14.98
CA ARG A 10 -9.09 5.97 15.66
C ARG A 10 -10.10 5.26 14.79
N LEU A 11 -10.94 6.03 14.10
CA LEU A 11 -12.06 5.49 13.33
C LEU A 11 -12.33 6.34 12.11
N PHE A 12 -12.47 5.70 10.96
CA PHE A 12 -12.91 6.31 9.72
C PHE A 12 -14.21 5.67 9.25
N THR A 13 -15.24 6.48 9.03
CA THR A 13 -16.54 6.08 8.51
C THR A 13 -16.84 6.90 7.27
N HIS A 14 -17.25 6.25 6.19
CA HIS A 14 -17.50 6.91 4.90
C HIS A 14 -18.78 6.37 4.29
N GLU A 15 -19.75 7.26 4.13
CA GLU A 15 -20.99 7.04 3.38
C GLU A 15 -20.86 7.77 2.04
N PRO A 16 -20.58 7.05 0.94
CA PRO A 16 -20.29 7.67 -0.35
C PRO A 16 -21.37 8.64 -0.79
N GLY A 17 -20.97 9.88 -1.11
CA GLY A 17 -21.89 10.94 -1.56
C GLY A 17 -22.71 11.62 -0.45
N VAL A 18 -22.64 11.16 0.80
CA VAL A 18 -23.39 11.72 1.93
C VAL A 18 -22.45 12.39 2.91
N GLU A 19 -21.60 11.62 3.58
CA GLU A 19 -20.66 12.13 4.57
C GLU A 19 -19.42 11.25 4.76
N ARG A 20 -18.36 11.86 5.29
CA ARG A 20 -17.21 11.14 5.84
C ARG A 20 -16.89 11.67 7.23
N THR A 21 -16.66 10.77 8.17
CA THR A 21 -16.31 11.08 9.55
C THR A 21 -14.97 10.43 9.90
N MET A 22 -14.05 11.24 10.40
CA MET A 22 -12.77 10.84 10.99
C MET A 22 -12.82 11.14 12.49
N THR A 23 -12.54 10.13 13.31
CA THR A 23 -12.44 10.27 14.77
C THR A 23 -11.00 9.98 15.17
N PHE A 24 -10.45 10.82 16.04
CA PHE A 24 -9.06 10.78 16.47
C PHE A 24 -8.97 10.57 17.98
N TYR A 25 -7.86 9.98 18.42
CA TYR A 25 -7.35 10.07 19.79
C TYR A 25 -6.81 11.49 19.96
N TRP A 26 -7.52 12.30 20.75
CA TRP A 26 -7.23 13.73 20.90
C TRP A 26 -5.95 13.99 21.70
N ASP A 27 -5.63 13.09 22.61
CA ASP A 27 -4.41 13.03 23.42
C ASP A 27 -3.17 12.68 22.60
N ALA A 28 -3.35 12.03 21.45
CA ALA A 28 -2.28 11.74 20.51
C ALA A 28 -2.00 12.89 19.52
N ARG A 29 -2.75 14.01 19.60
CA ARG A 29 -2.62 15.14 18.68
C ARG A 29 -2.37 16.44 19.42
N ASP A 30 -1.37 17.19 18.98
CA ASP A 30 -1.03 18.50 19.56
C ASP A 30 -2.13 19.55 19.36
N ASP A 31 -3.03 19.35 18.40
CA ASP A 31 -4.13 20.27 18.10
C ASP A 31 -5.42 19.98 18.89
N GLY A 32 -5.48 18.86 19.62
CA GLY A 32 -6.68 18.45 20.37
C GLY A 32 -7.88 18.09 19.48
N LEU A 33 -7.70 17.91 18.17
CA LEU A 33 -8.77 17.50 17.26
C LEU A 33 -9.19 16.07 17.57
N TRP A 34 -10.47 15.85 17.91
CA TRP A 34 -10.97 14.50 18.22
C TRP A 34 -11.96 14.00 17.18
N ARG A 35 -12.60 14.90 16.41
CA ARG A 35 -13.54 14.51 15.36
C ARG A 35 -13.57 15.53 14.25
N ARG A 36 -13.49 15.03 13.01
CA ARG A 36 -13.75 15.78 11.78
C ARG A 36 -14.88 15.09 11.02
N GLN A 37 -15.90 15.86 10.65
CA GLN A 37 -17.04 15.41 9.85
C GLN A 37 -17.14 16.27 8.60
N GLU A 38 -17.16 15.65 7.43
CA GLU A 38 -17.38 16.32 6.17
C GLU A 38 -18.66 15.84 5.52
N LEU A 39 -19.47 16.79 5.10
CA LEU A 39 -20.77 16.59 4.47
C LEU A 39 -20.64 16.97 3.00
N PHE A 40 -21.30 16.21 2.13
CA PHE A 40 -21.26 16.42 0.68
C PHE A 40 -22.62 16.89 0.14
N TYR A 41 -22.58 17.53 -1.02
CA TYR A 41 -23.72 17.67 -1.92
C TYR A 41 -23.77 16.44 -2.86
N GLU A 42 -24.88 16.32 -3.60
CA GLU A 42 -24.97 15.44 -4.77
C GLU A 42 -23.77 15.64 -5.70
N GLY A 43 -23.18 14.55 -6.19
CA GLY A 43 -21.95 14.58 -7.00
C GLY A 43 -20.65 14.66 -6.19
N CYS A 44 -20.66 14.30 -4.90
CA CYS A 44 -19.49 14.24 -4.01
C CYS A 44 -18.76 15.58 -3.82
N MET A 45 -19.43 16.70 -4.08
CA MET A 45 -18.88 18.04 -3.84
C MET A 45 -18.93 18.37 -2.36
N LEU A 46 -17.85 18.93 -1.81
CA LEU A 46 -17.80 19.29 -0.39
C LEU A 46 -18.80 20.39 -0.06
N ARG A 47 -19.68 20.14 0.91
CA ARG A 47 -20.68 21.09 1.39
C ARG A 47 -20.24 21.76 2.68
N LYS A 48 -19.77 20.96 3.63
CA LYS A 48 -19.42 21.47 4.96
C LYS A 48 -18.43 20.57 5.67
N VAL A 49 -17.43 21.17 6.28
CA VAL A 49 -16.51 20.53 7.22
C VAL A 49 -16.86 21.01 8.63
N LYS A 50 -16.89 20.08 9.58
CA LYS A 50 -17.03 20.34 11.01
C LYS A 50 -15.88 19.66 11.74
N GLU A 51 -15.27 20.38 12.66
CA GLU A 51 -14.14 19.95 13.46
C GLU A 51 -14.48 20.18 14.94
N PHE A 52 -14.20 19.19 15.77
CA PHE A 52 -14.46 19.22 17.20
C PHE A 52 -13.16 18.97 17.95
N TYR A 53 -12.92 19.79 18.96
CA TYR A 53 -11.68 19.83 19.72
C TYR A 53 -11.93 19.57 21.21
N ARG A 54 -10.90 19.08 21.90
CA ARG A 54 -10.87 18.89 23.36
C ARG A 54 -9.59 19.49 23.92
N GLU A 55 -9.67 19.98 25.16
CA GLU A 55 -8.52 20.38 25.99
C GLU A 55 -7.53 21.34 25.31
N ARG A 56 -8.04 22.29 24.52
CA ARG A 56 -7.21 23.35 23.94
C ARG A 56 -7.04 24.53 24.89
N ASP A 57 -5.82 25.05 24.99
CA ASP A 57 -5.49 26.24 25.79
C ASP A 57 -6.25 27.50 25.32
N ASP A 58 -6.46 27.61 24.00
CA ASP A 58 -7.23 28.71 23.40
C ASP A 58 -8.76 28.53 23.57
N ARG A 59 -9.21 27.49 24.27
CA ARG A 59 -10.63 27.15 24.53
C ARG A 59 -11.46 26.88 23.27
N LEU A 60 -10.85 26.76 22.09
CA LEU A 60 -11.55 26.38 20.87
C LEU A 60 -12.09 24.96 21.02
N TRP A 61 -13.39 24.76 20.84
CA TRP A 61 -14.00 23.42 20.90
C TRP A 61 -14.66 23.01 19.59
N TYR A 62 -14.92 23.97 18.70
CA TYR A 62 -15.57 23.69 17.42
C TYR A 62 -15.14 24.67 16.34
N ARG A 63 -14.81 24.12 15.16
CA ARG A 63 -14.66 24.87 13.91
C ARG A 63 -15.58 24.28 12.84
N SER A 64 -16.09 25.12 11.95
CA SER A 64 -16.70 24.63 10.72
C SER A 64 -16.46 25.55 9.54
N ALA A 65 -16.33 24.95 8.36
CA ALA A 65 -16.21 25.63 7.08
C ALA A 65 -17.34 25.15 6.15
N SER A 66 -18.10 26.06 5.55
CA SER A 66 -19.18 25.75 4.61
C SER A 66 -18.81 26.27 3.23
N PHE A 67 -19.14 25.50 2.20
CA PHE A 67 -18.72 25.71 0.82
C PHE A 67 -19.93 25.88 -0.09
N GLU A 68 -19.72 26.60 -1.19
CA GLU A 68 -20.76 26.85 -2.18
C GLU A 68 -21.10 25.59 -2.96
N ARG A 69 -22.38 25.46 -3.35
CA ARG A 69 -22.78 24.48 -4.36
C ARG A 69 -22.31 25.00 -5.72
N SER A 70 -21.21 24.48 -6.24
CA SER A 70 -20.79 24.83 -7.60
C SER A 70 -21.79 24.21 -8.60
N SER A 71 -22.75 24.99 -9.07
CA SER A 71 -23.50 24.63 -10.28
C SER A 71 -22.52 24.77 -11.44
N GLY A 72 -22.25 23.69 -12.16
CA GLY A 72 -21.19 23.60 -13.17
C GLY A 72 -21.22 24.67 -14.27
N VAL A 73 -20.63 25.84 -13.99
CA VAL A 73 -20.00 26.76 -14.95
C VAL A 73 -18.91 27.52 -14.19
N LEU A 74 -17.76 26.88 -13.97
CA LEU A 74 -16.54 27.66 -13.76
C LEU A 74 -16.28 28.41 -15.07
N ARG A 75 -16.72 29.67 -15.13
CA ARG A 75 -16.05 30.69 -15.95
C ARG A 75 -14.62 30.75 -15.41
N VAL A 76 -13.75 29.94 -16.02
CA VAL A 76 -12.30 30.04 -15.85
C VAL A 76 -11.95 31.49 -16.12
N SER A 77 -11.56 32.21 -15.07
CA SER A 77 -10.92 33.50 -15.18
C SER A 77 -9.69 33.29 -16.05
N ARG A 78 -9.80 33.74 -17.29
CA ARG A 78 -8.79 33.62 -18.33
C ARG A 78 -7.70 34.62 -18.00
N ASN A 79 -6.73 34.22 -17.17
CA ASN A 79 -5.40 34.80 -17.22
C ASN A 79 -4.33 33.70 -17.18
N ARG A 80 -3.51 33.77 -18.22
CA ARG A 80 -2.37 32.94 -18.70
C ARG A 80 -1.39 32.58 -17.55
N SER A 81 -0.67 31.46 -17.53
CA SER A 81 -0.08 30.65 -18.60
C SER A 81 0.38 29.28 -18.05
N SER A 82 -0.09 28.17 -18.63
CA SER A 82 0.75 27.00 -18.97
C SER A 82 -0.12 26.02 -19.75
N ILE A 83 0.42 25.58 -20.88
CA ILE A 83 -0.16 24.69 -21.88
C ILE A 83 0.51 23.33 -21.67
N PHE A 84 -0.31 22.26 -21.67
CA PHE A 84 0.02 20.85 -21.41
C PHE A 84 0.30 20.44 -19.96
N GLY A 85 -0.70 19.80 -19.35
CA GLY A 85 -0.59 19.05 -18.11
C GLY A 85 -1.93 18.35 -17.86
N GLU A 86 -1.90 17.02 -17.89
CA GLU A 86 -2.99 16.15 -17.43
C GLU A 86 -3.48 16.67 -16.07
N ARG A 87 -4.73 17.14 -16.01
CA ARG A 87 -5.27 17.76 -14.79
C ARG A 87 -5.42 16.70 -13.70
N SER A 88 -4.46 16.66 -12.78
CA SER A 88 -4.61 15.95 -11.52
C SER A 88 -5.85 16.46 -10.78
N ALA A 89 -6.60 15.54 -10.17
CA ALA A 89 -7.82 15.84 -9.40
C ALA A 89 -7.58 16.83 -8.23
N ASP A 90 -6.34 17.14 -7.90
CA ASP A 90 -5.92 18.07 -6.84
C ASP A 90 -6.27 19.55 -7.10
N GLU A 91 -6.41 19.98 -8.36
CA GLU A 91 -6.68 21.40 -8.66
C GLU A 91 -8.15 21.78 -8.46
N ALA A 92 -9.06 20.81 -8.39
CA ALA A 92 -10.49 21.03 -8.19
C ALA A 92 -10.86 21.39 -6.72
N GLN A 93 -9.89 21.36 -5.80
CA GLN A 93 -10.14 21.42 -4.36
C GLN A 93 -9.56 22.65 -3.66
N ARG A 94 -9.29 23.74 -4.40
CA ARG A 94 -8.99 25.07 -3.83
C ARG A 94 -10.25 25.94 -3.73
N VAL A 95 -11.39 25.37 -3.34
CA VAL A 95 -12.61 26.14 -3.10
C VAL A 95 -12.49 26.84 -1.75
N GLU A 96 -12.48 28.17 -1.76
CA GLU A 96 -12.48 28.93 -0.51
C GLU A 96 -13.86 28.81 0.17
N PRO A 97 -13.91 28.63 1.50
CA PRO A 97 -15.18 28.49 2.20
C PRO A 97 -15.97 29.79 2.17
N LEU A 98 -17.27 29.70 1.88
CA LEU A 98 -18.22 30.81 1.98
C LEU A 98 -18.43 31.23 3.43
N ARG A 99 -18.32 30.29 4.37
CA ARG A 99 -18.54 30.59 5.79
C ARG A 99 -17.61 29.79 6.66
N VAL A 100 -16.84 30.47 7.50
CA VAL A 100 -16.06 29.87 8.58
C VAL A 100 -16.66 30.27 9.91
N SER A 101 -16.72 29.36 10.86
CA SER A 101 -17.17 29.65 12.21
C SER A 101 -16.33 28.89 13.22
N GLU A 102 -15.87 29.59 14.25
CA GLU A 102 -15.15 29.03 15.39
C GLU A 102 -15.94 29.32 16.66
N LYS A 103 -15.99 28.36 17.58
CA LYS A 103 -16.68 28.50 18.87
C LYS A 103 -15.75 28.11 20.01
N TYR A 104 -15.89 28.86 21.09
CA TYR A 104 -14.99 28.82 22.24
C TYR A 104 -15.78 28.49 23.52
N HIS A 105 -15.10 27.85 24.48
CA HIS A 105 -15.63 27.66 25.83
C HIS A 105 -15.48 28.95 26.64
N ARG A 106 -16.37 29.12 27.63
CA ARG A 106 -16.39 30.27 28.53
C ARG A 106 -15.04 30.42 29.24
N ASN A 107 -14.48 31.62 29.20
CA ASN A 107 -13.40 32.03 30.07
C ASN A 107 -13.96 32.82 31.26
N GLU A 108 -13.98 32.20 32.44
CA GLU A 108 -14.49 32.85 33.66
C GLU A 108 -13.63 34.03 34.13
N ALA A 109 -12.38 34.14 33.65
CA ALA A 109 -11.51 35.28 33.97
C ALA A 109 -11.93 36.58 33.28
N LEU A 110 -12.80 36.53 32.26
CA LEU A 110 -13.28 37.69 31.52
C LEU A 110 -14.79 37.88 31.74
N PRO A 111 -15.31 39.13 31.78
CA PRO A 111 -16.75 39.37 31.74
C PRO A 111 -17.43 38.71 30.53
N PRO A 112 -18.71 38.26 30.62
CA PRO A 112 -19.41 37.63 29.49
C PRO A 112 -19.45 38.50 28.24
N ASP A 113 -19.51 39.82 28.43
CA ASP A 113 -19.64 40.83 27.39
C ASP A 113 -18.32 41.10 26.64
N GLU A 114 -17.19 40.63 27.18
CA GLU A 114 -15.85 40.73 26.57
C GLU A 114 -15.31 39.38 26.10
N ASP A 115 -15.88 38.29 26.60
CA ASP A 115 -15.46 36.93 26.28
C ASP A 115 -16.14 36.42 25.02
N VAL A 116 -15.32 36.12 24.02
CA VAL A 116 -15.82 35.74 22.70
C VAL A 116 -16.23 34.28 22.68
N ALA A 117 -17.53 34.05 22.50
CA ALA A 117 -18.09 32.71 22.36
C ALA A 117 -17.99 32.16 20.94
N LYS A 118 -18.04 33.03 19.92
CA LYS A 118 -18.06 32.60 18.52
C LYS A 118 -17.59 33.68 17.55
N TYR A 119 -16.68 33.31 16.67
CA TYR A 119 -16.39 34.07 15.44
C TYR A 119 -17.18 33.47 14.27
N THR A 120 -17.65 34.31 13.36
CA THR A 120 -18.21 33.86 12.07
C THR A 120 -17.76 34.81 10.96
N PHE A 121 -17.07 34.26 9.99
CA PHE A 121 -16.67 34.97 8.79
C PHE A 121 -17.50 34.44 7.63
N VAL A 122 -18.20 35.34 6.95
CA VAL A 122 -19.03 35.04 5.78
C VAL A 122 -18.45 35.77 4.59
N ARG A 123 -18.34 35.10 3.47
CA ARG A 123 -18.08 35.69 2.17
C ARG A 123 -19.34 35.59 1.32
N PHE A 124 -19.64 36.64 0.58
CA PHE A 124 -20.74 36.61 -0.38
C PHE A 124 -20.33 35.84 -1.64
N ALA A 125 -21.26 35.02 -2.16
CA ALA A 125 -21.05 34.16 -3.32
C ALA A 125 -20.61 34.91 -4.60
N ASN A 126 -21.03 36.17 -4.75
CA ASN A 126 -20.67 37.03 -5.86
C ASN A 126 -19.25 37.62 -5.79
N GLY A 127 -18.48 37.31 -4.74
CA GLY A 127 -17.10 37.78 -4.56
C GLY A 127 -16.96 39.27 -4.22
N SER A 128 -18.05 40.02 -4.00
CA SER A 128 -18.02 41.48 -3.80
C SER A 128 -17.85 41.91 -2.35
N GLY A 129 -17.66 40.97 -1.43
CA GLY A 129 -17.49 41.27 -0.02
C GLY A 129 -17.76 40.11 0.93
N GLY A 130 -18.04 40.46 2.17
CA GLY A 130 -18.34 39.53 3.26
C GLY A 130 -18.76 40.23 4.54
N GLU A 131 -18.93 39.45 5.59
CA GLU A 131 -19.29 39.90 6.93
C GLU A 131 -18.42 39.19 7.98
N MET A 132 -18.06 39.93 9.02
CA MET A 132 -17.29 39.45 10.15
C MET A 132 -18.13 39.63 11.40
N TRP A 133 -18.50 38.53 12.03
CA TRP A 133 -19.35 38.50 13.21
C TRP A 133 -18.57 38.01 14.43
N VAL A 134 -18.74 38.73 15.54
CA VAL A 134 -18.23 38.38 16.86
C VAL A 134 -19.41 38.24 17.79
N TYR A 135 -19.60 37.07 18.37
CA TYR A 135 -20.63 36.84 19.37
C TYR A 135 -19.98 36.61 20.72
N PHE A 136 -20.45 37.31 21.73
CA PHE A 136 -19.98 37.16 23.11
C PHE A 136 -20.79 36.08 23.85
N HIS A 137 -20.33 35.71 25.05
CA HIS A 137 -21.02 34.76 25.90
C HIS A 137 -22.29 35.38 26.51
N TYR A 138 -23.30 34.55 26.79
CA TYR A 138 -24.49 35.00 27.51
C TYR A 138 -24.11 35.40 28.93
N ARG A 139 -24.62 36.54 29.40
CA ARG A 139 -24.62 36.85 30.83
C ARG A 139 -25.59 35.89 31.55
N PRO A 140 -25.25 35.40 32.76
CA PRO A 140 -26.18 34.58 33.55
C PRO A 140 -27.55 35.26 33.70
N GLY A 141 -28.62 34.54 33.37
CA GLY A 141 -30.00 35.05 33.43
C GLY A 141 -30.42 35.99 32.29
N SER A 142 -29.55 36.29 31.32
CA SER A 142 -29.90 37.09 30.14
C SER A 142 -30.39 36.24 28.97
N VAL A 143 -31.43 36.71 28.29
CA VAL A 143 -31.88 36.16 27.00
C VAL A 143 -31.15 36.85 25.83
N ILE A 144 -30.57 38.02 26.05
CA ILE A 144 -29.83 38.79 25.04
C ILE A 144 -28.41 38.24 24.94
N ARG A 145 -27.96 38.00 23.70
CA ARG A 145 -26.57 37.69 23.37
C ARG A 145 -25.92 38.88 22.67
N PRO A 146 -24.96 39.56 23.30
CA PRO A 146 -24.24 40.63 22.64
C PRO A 146 -23.46 40.11 21.42
N TYR A 147 -23.46 40.90 20.34
CA TYR A 147 -22.66 40.61 19.16
C TYR A 147 -22.31 41.88 18.38
N ARG A 148 -21.23 41.80 17.60
CA ARG A 148 -20.78 42.85 16.68
C ARG A 148 -20.65 42.26 15.29
N MET A 149 -21.13 42.98 14.28
CA MET A 149 -21.06 42.60 12.87
C MET A 149 -20.44 43.74 12.07
N TYR A 150 -19.42 43.41 11.28
CA TYR A 150 -18.75 44.34 10.38
C TYR A 150 -18.83 43.84 8.94
N THR A 151 -19.18 44.72 8.01
CA THR A 151 -19.17 44.42 6.57
C THR A 151 -17.77 44.62 5.96
N LYS A 152 -17.42 43.74 5.02
CA LYS A 152 -16.20 43.71 4.21
C LYS A 152 -16.64 43.97 2.77
N ALA A 153 -16.61 45.20 2.27
CA ALA A 153 -16.98 45.50 0.88
C ALA A 153 -15.79 46.08 0.11
N ALA A 154 -15.73 45.87 -1.20
CA ALA A 154 -14.76 46.56 -2.09
C ALA A 154 -14.90 48.10 -2.01
N ARG A 155 -16.12 48.59 -1.76
CA ARG A 155 -16.39 50.00 -1.45
C ARG A 155 -15.75 50.50 -0.15
N GLY A 156 -15.20 49.63 0.70
CA GLY A 156 -14.53 50.00 1.95
C GLY A 156 -13.12 50.58 1.75
N GLU A 157 -12.42 50.18 0.69
CA GLU A 157 -11.13 50.78 0.32
C GLU A 157 -11.33 52.09 -0.45
N GLU A 158 -12.31 52.14 -1.36
CA GLU A 158 -12.78 53.39 -2.00
C GLU A 158 -13.32 54.39 -0.95
N TYR A 159 -13.94 53.90 0.13
CA TYR A 159 -14.42 54.71 1.26
C TYR A 159 -13.27 55.35 2.05
N LEU A 160 -12.22 54.59 2.40
CA LEU A 160 -11.02 55.14 3.04
C LEU A 160 -10.36 56.22 2.17
N ALA A 161 -10.27 56.00 0.85
CA ALA A 161 -9.81 56.99 -0.12
C ALA A 161 -10.75 58.21 -0.23
N SER A 162 -12.06 58.02 -0.09
CA SER A 162 -13.08 59.09 -0.14
C SER A 162 -13.12 59.95 1.12
N THR A 163 -12.87 59.38 2.31
CA THR A 163 -12.70 60.15 3.56
C THR A 163 -11.48 61.06 3.53
N ILE A 164 -10.40 60.65 2.86
CA ILE A 164 -9.22 61.51 2.64
C ILE A 164 -9.57 62.67 1.68
N ALA A 165 -10.55 62.47 0.79
CA ALA A 165 -11.01 63.46 -0.20
C ALA A 165 -12.13 64.40 0.29
N GLY A 166 -12.50 64.37 1.57
CA GLY A 166 -13.37 65.40 2.18
C GLY A 166 -14.86 65.36 1.86
N ASN A 167 -15.37 64.30 1.20
CA ASN A 167 -16.82 64.08 1.07
C ASN A 167 -17.37 63.32 2.29
N ALA A 168 -18.45 63.83 2.88
CA ALA A 168 -19.08 63.28 4.09
C ALA A 168 -19.35 61.76 3.98
N PRO A 169 -18.95 60.93 4.97
CA PRO A 169 -19.08 59.49 4.84
C PRO A 169 -20.44 58.99 5.31
N ALA A 170 -21.11 58.16 4.51
CA ALA A 170 -22.05 57.19 5.03
C ALA A 170 -21.25 56.06 5.70
N ALA A 171 -21.34 55.93 7.02
CA ALA A 171 -20.60 54.92 7.80
C ALA A 171 -20.72 53.51 7.19
N LEU A 172 -19.61 52.76 7.15
CA LEU A 172 -19.63 51.36 6.73
C LEU A 172 -20.64 50.58 7.60
N PRO A 173 -21.59 49.84 7.01
CA PRO A 173 -22.65 49.21 7.78
C PRO A 173 -22.04 48.27 8.83
N CYS A 174 -22.28 48.63 10.09
CA CYS A 174 -21.95 47.83 11.26
C CYS A 174 -23.20 47.68 12.11
N THR A 175 -23.35 46.51 12.73
CA THR A 175 -24.46 46.24 13.65
C THR A 175 -23.85 45.82 14.97
N ILE A 176 -24.12 46.59 16.01
CA ILE A 176 -23.60 46.34 17.35
C ILE A 176 -24.81 46.15 18.27
N VAL A 177 -24.88 44.97 18.87
CA VAL A 177 -25.92 44.60 19.85
C VAL A 177 -25.23 44.43 21.19
N LEU A 178 -25.67 45.23 22.16
CA LEU A 178 -25.08 45.30 23.49
C LEU A 178 -26.14 44.95 24.55
N MET A 179 -25.67 44.79 25.79
CA MET A 179 -26.57 44.69 26.93
C MET A 179 -27.27 46.03 27.20
N PRO A 180 -28.49 46.02 27.75
CA PRO A 180 -29.11 47.24 28.25
C PRO A 180 -28.17 47.91 29.26
N ASN A 181 -27.85 49.19 29.04
CA ASN A 181 -26.91 50.02 29.84
C ASN A 181 -25.42 49.80 29.58
N ALA A 182 -25.02 49.04 28.56
CA ALA A 182 -23.63 49.00 28.13
C ALA A 182 -23.30 50.20 27.23
N GLU A 183 -22.10 50.75 27.40
CA GLU A 183 -21.60 51.84 26.57
C GLU A 183 -21.27 51.34 25.16
N GLU A 184 -21.55 52.15 24.15
CA GLU A 184 -21.17 51.83 22.78
C GLU A 184 -19.64 51.95 22.61
N PRO A 185 -18.99 50.98 21.96
CA PRO A 185 -17.55 51.03 21.73
C PRO A 185 -17.18 52.22 20.85
N SER A 186 -16.06 52.86 21.16
CA SER A 186 -15.56 54.02 20.42
C SER A 186 -15.26 53.68 18.96
N GLU A 187 -15.36 54.64 18.04
CA GLU A 187 -15.04 54.44 16.62
C GLU A 187 -13.62 53.88 16.43
N LEU A 188 -12.66 54.32 17.25
CA LEU A 188 -11.29 53.80 17.23
C LEU A 188 -11.21 52.32 17.64
N GLU A 189 -11.98 51.92 18.65
CA GLU A 189 -12.05 50.53 19.10
C GLU A 189 -12.68 49.64 18.03
N GLN A 190 -13.77 50.11 17.41
CA GLN A 190 -14.42 49.42 16.31
C GLN A 190 -13.49 49.26 15.10
N TYR A 191 -12.69 50.28 14.78
CA TYR A 191 -11.67 50.22 13.72
C TYR A 191 -10.59 49.17 14.02
N ASN A 192 -10.04 49.20 15.25
CA ASN A 192 -9.03 48.24 15.69
C ASN A 192 -9.57 46.81 15.71
N GLU A 193 -10.81 46.61 16.18
CA GLU A 193 -11.48 45.31 16.16
C GLU A 193 -11.67 44.81 14.73
N ARG A 194 -12.12 45.66 13.80
CA ARG A 194 -12.26 45.30 12.38
C ARG A 194 -10.93 44.84 11.78
N LYS A 195 -9.83 45.55 12.04
CA LYS A 195 -8.48 45.19 11.57
C LYS A 195 -8.04 43.84 12.14
N ARG A 196 -8.27 43.62 13.44
CA ARG A 196 -8.00 42.34 14.12
C ARG A 196 -8.82 41.21 13.53
N LEU A 197 -10.10 41.44 13.23
CA LEU A 197 -10.99 40.43 12.64
C LEU A 197 -10.58 40.04 11.22
N ALA A 198 -10.15 40.99 10.40
CA ALA A 198 -9.63 40.70 9.06
C ALA A 198 -8.35 39.85 9.10
N TRP A 199 -7.46 40.14 10.06
CA TRP A 199 -6.29 39.30 10.32
C TRP A 199 -6.70 37.91 10.81
N TRP A 200 -7.63 37.83 11.77
CA TRP A 200 -8.10 36.55 12.32
C TRP A 200 -8.83 35.69 11.28
N GLU A 201 -9.61 36.29 10.38
CA GLU A 201 -10.22 35.63 9.23
C GLU A 201 -9.15 34.93 8.39
N SER A 202 -8.05 35.62 8.09
CA SER A 202 -6.93 35.08 7.31
C SER A 202 -6.28 33.88 8.02
N VAL A 203 -6.10 33.97 9.34
CA VAL A 203 -5.60 32.86 10.17
C VAL A 203 -6.56 31.67 10.15
N CYS A 204 -7.87 31.90 10.32
CA CYS A 204 -8.89 30.86 10.29
C CYS A 204 -8.93 30.15 8.94
N LEU A 205 -8.88 30.90 7.85
CA LEU A 205 -8.82 30.35 6.49
C LEU A 205 -7.55 29.52 6.28
N GLY A 206 -6.40 29.99 6.79
CA GLY A 206 -5.15 29.23 6.78
C GLY A 206 -5.28 27.88 7.50
N LYS A 207 -5.88 27.87 8.69
CA LYS A 207 -6.14 26.63 9.46
C LYS A 207 -7.09 25.68 8.72
N VAL A 208 -8.15 26.18 8.10
CA VAL A 208 -9.05 25.36 7.27
C VAL A 208 -8.32 24.74 6.08
N ARG A 209 -7.44 25.50 5.41
CA ARG A 209 -6.62 24.97 4.30
C ARG A 209 -5.65 23.90 4.78
N GLY A 210 -4.93 24.15 5.88
CA GLY A 210 -3.98 23.19 6.45
C GLY A 210 -4.62 21.85 6.81
N THR A 211 -5.74 21.90 7.54
CA THR A 211 -6.51 20.70 7.91
C THR A 211 -7.11 19.98 6.69
N MET A 212 -7.44 20.71 5.63
CA MET A 212 -7.90 20.12 4.37
C MET A 212 -6.79 19.35 3.66
N THR A 213 -5.59 19.93 3.57
CA THR A 213 -4.41 19.28 3.01
C THR A 213 -4.03 18.04 3.82
N GLU A 214 -4.03 18.15 5.15
CA GLU A 214 -3.81 17.01 6.05
C GLU A 214 -4.84 15.90 5.80
N CYS A 215 -6.13 16.24 5.74
CA CYS A 215 -7.19 15.27 5.46
C CYS A 215 -6.99 14.56 4.10
N SER A 216 -6.58 15.29 3.06
CA SER A 216 -6.24 14.68 1.77
C SER A 216 -5.04 13.73 1.89
N GLY A 217 -4.02 14.09 2.67
CA GLY A 217 -2.89 13.22 2.98
C GLY A 217 -3.29 11.94 3.71
N ILE A 218 -4.16 12.04 4.73
CA ILE A 218 -4.70 10.88 5.46
C ILE A 218 -5.50 9.96 4.51
N LEU A 219 -6.28 10.53 3.59
CA LEU A 219 -7.03 9.74 2.62
C LEU A 219 -6.13 9.07 1.58
N ALA A 220 -5.07 9.74 1.14
CA ALA A 220 -4.08 9.18 0.23
C ALA A 220 -3.34 8.00 0.89
N SER A 221 -2.84 8.17 2.11
CA SER A 221 -2.17 7.10 2.85
C SER A 221 -3.09 5.92 3.14
N MET A 222 -4.38 6.17 3.47
CA MET A 222 -5.36 5.09 3.59
C MET A 222 -5.62 4.35 2.28
N ARG A 223 -5.63 5.05 1.14
CA ARG A 223 -5.78 4.40 -0.18
C ARG A 223 -4.55 3.57 -0.53
N GLU A 224 -3.35 4.06 -0.25
CA GLU A 224 -2.09 3.33 -0.47
C GLU A 224 -2.01 2.09 0.43
N ALA A 225 -2.30 2.22 1.73
CA ALA A 225 -2.34 1.10 2.66
C ALA A 225 -3.39 0.06 2.26
N ARG A 226 -4.59 0.50 1.81
CA ARG A 226 -5.59 -0.40 1.23
C ARG A 226 -5.13 -1.03 -0.07
N GLY A 227 -4.41 -0.31 -0.93
CA GLY A 227 -3.84 -0.85 -2.16
C GLY A 227 -2.78 -1.91 -1.91
N GLN A 228 -1.94 -1.71 -0.88
CA GLN A 228 -0.96 -2.70 -0.42
C GLN A 228 -1.64 -3.92 0.21
N ALA A 229 -2.69 -3.74 1.01
CA ALA A 229 -3.49 -4.83 1.57
C ALA A 229 -4.36 -5.55 0.52
N ALA A 230 -4.85 -4.83 -0.50
CA ALA A 230 -5.61 -5.35 -1.65
C ALA A 230 -4.70 -5.98 -2.70
N ARG A 231 -3.39 -5.70 -2.66
CA ARG A 231 -2.35 -6.63 -3.12
C ARG A 231 -2.31 -7.81 -2.17
N GLY A 232 -3.45 -8.48 -2.03
CA GLY A 232 -3.53 -9.78 -1.40
C GLY A 232 -2.44 -10.61 -2.04
N VAL A 233 -1.54 -11.14 -1.22
CA VAL A 233 -0.59 -12.15 -1.67
C VAL A 233 -1.46 -13.29 -2.17
N LEU A 234 -1.79 -13.27 -3.45
CA LEU A 234 -2.45 -14.36 -4.13
C LEU A 234 -1.47 -15.49 -3.97
N SER A 235 -1.82 -16.41 -3.08
CA SER A 235 -1.04 -17.60 -2.86
C SER A 235 -0.79 -18.22 -4.22
N VAL A 236 0.46 -18.58 -4.52
CA VAL A 236 0.79 -19.31 -5.75
C VAL A 236 -0.04 -20.61 -5.86
N PHE A 237 -0.59 -21.07 -4.73
CA PHE A 237 -1.47 -22.23 -4.61
C PHE A 237 -2.98 -21.92 -4.74
N ASP A 238 -3.40 -20.64 -4.84
CA ASP A 238 -4.79 -20.27 -5.12
C ASP A 238 -5.05 -20.40 -6.64
N THR A 239 -5.28 -21.65 -7.06
CA THR A 239 -5.47 -22.06 -8.46
C THR A 239 -6.75 -21.53 -9.09
N LEU A 240 -7.70 -21.04 -8.28
CA LEU A 240 -8.98 -20.50 -8.76
C LEU A 240 -8.84 -19.03 -9.18
N ARG A 241 -8.07 -18.23 -8.44
CA ARG A 241 -7.89 -16.79 -8.72
C ARG A 241 -6.66 -16.46 -9.58
N ASN A 242 -5.61 -17.29 -9.56
CA ASN A 242 -4.44 -17.16 -10.44
C ASN A 242 -4.66 -17.78 -11.83
N ARG A 243 -5.92 -18.09 -12.19
CA ARG A 243 -6.21 -18.84 -13.40
C ARG A 243 -6.03 -17.93 -14.62
N PRO A 244 -5.15 -18.26 -15.59
CA PRO A 244 -5.24 -17.68 -16.91
C PRO A 244 -6.65 -17.98 -17.48
N HIS A 245 -7.13 -17.12 -18.37
CA HIS A 245 -8.48 -17.19 -18.96
C HIS A 245 -8.59 -18.41 -19.91
N GLU A 246 -8.44 -19.61 -19.39
CA GLU A 246 -8.47 -20.87 -20.11
C GLU A 246 -9.91 -21.37 -20.19
N THR A 247 -10.38 -21.57 -21.42
CA THR A 247 -11.68 -22.17 -21.74
C THR A 247 -11.79 -23.57 -21.13
N GLU A 248 -13.02 -24.05 -20.91
CA GLU A 248 -13.24 -25.38 -20.33
C GLU A 248 -12.68 -26.51 -21.21
N GLU A 249 -12.62 -26.29 -22.53
CA GLU A 249 -12.07 -27.20 -23.53
C GLU A 249 -10.55 -27.34 -23.39
N ASP A 250 -9.83 -26.23 -23.23
CA ASP A 250 -8.37 -26.25 -23.00
C ASP A 250 -8.03 -26.95 -21.67
N ARG A 251 -8.90 -26.82 -20.67
CA ARG A 251 -8.76 -27.51 -19.38
C ARG A 251 -8.97 -29.02 -19.49
N ALA A 252 -10.02 -29.45 -20.19
CA ALA A 252 -10.28 -30.87 -20.41
C ALA A 252 -9.12 -31.53 -21.18
N ARG A 253 -8.57 -30.82 -22.17
CA ARG A 253 -7.41 -31.26 -22.94
C ARG A 253 -6.14 -31.37 -22.09
N LYS A 254 -5.82 -30.35 -21.28
CA LYS A 254 -4.67 -30.38 -20.37
C LYS A 254 -4.80 -31.48 -19.31
N LEU A 255 -6.00 -31.67 -18.74
CA LEU A 255 -6.22 -32.70 -17.73
C LEU A 255 -6.08 -34.11 -18.33
N ALA A 256 -6.54 -34.32 -19.57
CA ALA A 256 -6.36 -35.57 -20.29
C ALA A 256 -4.89 -35.80 -20.68
N GLU A 257 -4.17 -34.76 -21.08
CA GLU A 257 -2.73 -34.82 -21.36
C GLU A 257 -1.92 -35.08 -20.09
N GLU A 258 -2.26 -34.45 -18.96
CA GLU A 258 -1.64 -34.69 -17.65
C GLU A 258 -1.95 -36.09 -17.13
N ALA A 259 -3.19 -36.58 -17.25
CA ALA A 259 -3.55 -37.95 -16.90
C ALA A 259 -2.83 -38.97 -17.78
N SER A 260 -2.69 -38.68 -19.08
CA SER A 260 -1.90 -39.49 -20.01
C SER A 260 -0.41 -39.46 -19.63
N ARG A 261 0.16 -38.29 -19.33
CA ARG A 261 1.55 -38.15 -18.84
C ARG A 261 1.76 -38.82 -17.49
N GLU A 262 0.77 -38.82 -16.60
CA GLU A 262 0.83 -39.46 -15.29
C GLU A 262 0.70 -40.98 -15.41
N ALA A 263 -0.10 -41.47 -16.36
CA ALA A 263 -0.11 -42.88 -16.76
C ALA A 263 1.23 -43.29 -17.38
N SER A 264 1.84 -42.46 -18.24
CA SER A 264 3.18 -42.69 -18.78
C SER A 264 4.29 -42.58 -17.71
N ARG A 265 4.15 -41.71 -16.70
CA ARG A 265 5.09 -41.61 -15.56
C ARG A 265 5.14 -42.88 -14.72
N LYS A 266 4.09 -43.70 -14.75
CA LYS A 266 4.08 -45.03 -14.11
C LYS A 266 4.99 -46.01 -14.85
N ASP A 267 5.24 -45.81 -16.14
CA ASP A 267 6.23 -46.57 -16.93
C ASP A 267 7.55 -45.81 -17.09
N TYR A 268 8.50 -46.11 -16.21
CA TYR A 268 9.83 -45.50 -16.25
C TYR A 268 10.69 -45.93 -17.44
N LEU A 269 10.30 -46.97 -18.21
CA LEU A 269 11.03 -47.38 -19.41
C LEU A 269 10.42 -46.90 -20.73
N ALA A 270 9.13 -46.55 -20.75
CA ALA A 270 8.43 -46.13 -21.97
C ALA A 270 9.16 -45.03 -22.78
N PRO A 271 9.74 -43.97 -22.17
CA PRO A 271 10.45 -42.93 -22.93
C PRO A 271 11.71 -43.42 -23.66
N TYR A 272 12.32 -44.49 -23.16
CA TYR A 272 13.53 -45.08 -23.75
C TYR A 272 13.16 -46.10 -24.83
N ILE A 273 12.10 -46.87 -24.60
CA ILE A 273 11.59 -47.85 -25.55
C ILE A 273 10.99 -47.15 -26.78
N ALA A 274 10.31 -46.02 -26.60
CA ALA A 274 9.73 -45.24 -27.70
C ALA A 274 10.77 -44.69 -28.69
N LYS A 275 12.05 -44.62 -28.31
CA LYS A 275 13.17 -44.20 -29.18
C LYS A 275 13.73 -45.35 -30.03
N LEU A 276 13.34 -46.59 -29.74
CA LEU A 276 13.78 -47.75 -30.50
C LEU A 276 12.96 -47.90 -31.79
N GLU A 277 13.58 -48.46 -32.81
CA GLU A 277 12.86 -48.93 -34.00
C GLU A 277 12.14 -50.24 -33.66
N LEU A 278 10.83 -50.14 -33.39
CA LEU A 278 9.96 -51.29 -33.11
C LEU A 278 9.29 -51.79 -34.41
N PRO A 279 8.96 -53.10 -34.50
CA PRO A 279 8.23 -53.64 -35.65
C PRO A 279 6.89 -52.92 -35.87
N GLY A 280 6.47 -52.76 -37.13
CA GLY A 280 5.23 -52.04 -37.49
C GLY A 280 3.92 -52.66 -36.97
N SER A 281 3.97 -53.84 -36.35
CA SER A 281 2.86 -54.53 -35.69
C SER A 281 2.76 -54.23 -34.19
N PHE A 282 3.42 -53.19 -33.69
CA PHE A 282 3.44 -52.85 -32.27
C PHE A 282 2.19 -52.07 -31.87
N ASP A 283 1.39 -52.63 -30.96
CA ASP A 283 0.09 -52.09 -30.52
C ASP A 283 0.20 -50.90 -29.54
N GLY A 284 1.40 -50.36 -29.31
CA GLY A 284 1.62 -49.22 -28.40
C GLY A 284 1.73 -49.59 -26.92
N ASP A 285 1.68 -50.87 -26.56
CA ASP A 285 1.83 -51.34 -25.17
C ASP A 285 3.30 -51.56 -24.78
N TYR A 286 3.89 -50.53 -24.17
CA TYR A 286 5.29 -50.57 -23.70
C TYR A 286 5.52 -51.47 -22.48
N MET A 287 4.48 -51.97 -21.81
CA MET A 287 4.62 -52.85 -20.63
C MET A 287 4.88 -54.31 -20.98
N HIS A 288 4.34 -54.78 -22.11
CA HIS A 288 4.46 -56.18 -22.55
C HIS A 288 5.35 -56.36 -23.78
N VAL A 289 6.16 -55.34 -24.12
CA VAL A 289 7.08 -55.37 -25.27
C VAL A 289 8.23 -56.36 -25.05
N THR A 290 8.52 -57.17 -26.07
CA THR A 290 9.67 -58.07 -26.10
C THR A 290 10.85 -57.39 -26.79
N LEU A 291 11.89 -57.06 -26.03
CA LEU A 291 13.10 -56.41 -26.54
C LEU A 291 14.17 -57.44 -26.94
N THR A 292 14.91 -57.17 -28.01
CA THR A 292 16.13 -57.93 -28.33
C THR A 292 17.24 -57.64 -27.31
N LEU A 293 18.30 -58.46 -27.29
CA LEU A 293 19.44 -58.25 -26.39
C LEU A 293 20.06 -56.84 -26.54
N GLU A 294 20.21 -56.37 -27.77
CA GLU A 294 20.80 -55.07 -28.09
C GLU A 294 19.88 -53.91 -27.68
N GLN A 295 18.58 -54.03 -27.98
CA GLN A 295 17.56 -53.05 -27.58
C GLN A 295 17.44 -52.94 -26.06
N ALA A 296 17.47 -54.06 -25.35
CA ALA A 296 17.44 -54.08 -23.88
C ALA A 296 18.72 -53.45 -23.29
N ARG A 297 19.90 -53.66 -23.90
CA ARG A 297 21.14 -53.01 -23.47
C ARG A 297 21.05 -51.50 -23.66
N GLN A 298 20.59 -51.06 -24.84
CA GLN A 298 20.44 -49.65 -25.16
C GLN A 298 19.49 -48.93 -24.20
N VAL A 299 18.32 -49.51 -23.92
CA VAL A 299 17.33 -48.93 -22.99
C VAL A 299 17.90 -48.78 -21.59
N ARG A 300 18.55 -49.82 -21.05
CA ARG A 300 19.17 -49.78 -19.72
C ARG A 300 20.27 -48.72 -19.65
N ASP A 301 21.18 -48.70 -20.62
CA ASP A 301 22.33 -47.82 -20.62
C ASP A 301 21.91 -46.36 -20.80
N GLU A 302 20.90 -46.10 -21.64
CA GLU A 302 20.35 -44.76 -21.82
C GLU A 302 19.62 -44.27 -20.57
N ALA A 303 18.81 -45.11 -19.92
CA ALA A 303 18.11 -44.76 -18.67
C ALA A 303 19.09 -44.42 -17.54
N LEU A 304 20.14 -45.24 -17.37
CA LEU A 304 21.18 -44.99 -16.36
C LEU A 304 22.01 -43.75 -16.70
N ARG A 305 22.37 -43.55 -17.97
CA ARG A 305 23.10 -42.36 -18.42
C ARG A 305 22.31 -41.08 -18.18
N GLU A 306 21.03 -41.05 -18.53
CA GLU A 306 20.19 -39.86 -18.33
C GLU A 306 19.96 -39.56 -16.85
N LEU A 307 19.79 -40.57 -15.99
CA LEU A 307 19.71 -40.34 -14.54
C LEU A 307 21.03 -39.78 -14.00
N LYS A 308 22.17 -40.37 -14.40
CA LYS A 308 23.50 -39.90 -14.00
C LYS A 308 23.72 -38.44 -14.40
N GLU A 309 23.43 -38.10 -15.66
CA GLU A 309 23.56 -36.74 -16.17
C GLU A 309 22.68 -35.75 -15.40
N ARG A 310 21.42 -36.10 -15.12
CA ARG A 310 20.51 -35.27 -14.33
C ARG A 310 21.00 -35.06 -12.88
N LEU A 311 21.54 -36.09 -12.25
CA LEU A 311 22.12 -35.97 -10.91
C LEU A 311 23.35 -35.04 -10.94
N ILE A 312 24.24 -35.18 -11.93
CA ILE A 312 25.41 -34.30 -12.10
C ILE A 312 24.97 -32.85 -12.31
N GLN A 313 24.06 -32.60 -13.24
CA GLN A 313 23.54 -31.26 -13.54
C GLN A 313 22.90 -30.61 -12.32
N ARG A 314 22.12 -31.38 -11.55
CA ARG A 314 21.53 -30.89 -10.30
C ARG A 314 22.59 -30.51 -9.27
N GLY A 315 23.65 -31.30 -9.15
CA GLY A 315 24.81 -30.97 -8.32
C GLY A 315 25.48 -29.67 -8.75
N HIS A 316 25.70 -29.47 -10.06
CA HIS A 316 26.27 -28.24 -10.60
C HIS A 316 25.41 -27.00 -10.32
N ILE A 317 24.08 -27.11 -10.42
CA ILE A 317 23.17 -26.00 -10.09
C ILE A 317 23.30 -25.63 -8.61
N MET A 318 23.32 -26.62 -7.70
CA MET A 318 23.48 -26.37 -6.26
C MET A 318 24.84 -25.76 -5.93
N GLN A 319 25.91 -26.24 -6.56
CA GLN A 319 27.25 -25.69 -6.41
C GLN A 319 27.33 -24.25 -6.93
N SER A 320 26.76 -23.97 -8.10
CA SER A 320 26.71 -22.62 -8.66
C SER A 320 25.96 -21.63 -7.77
N GLN A 321 24.88 -22.07 -7.11
CA GLN A 321 24.16 -21.25 -6.13
C GLN A 321 25.02 -20.97 -4.89
N MET A 322 25.73 -21.98 -4.38
CA MET A 322 26.68 -21.80 -3.27
C MET A 322 27.78 -20.80 -3.62
N ASP A 323 28.35 -20.91 -4.81
CA ASP A 323 29.44 -20.03 -5.26
C ASP A 323 28.95 -18.59 -5.47
N ALA A 324 27.72 -18.42 -5.97
CA ALA A 324 27.08 -17.11 -6.08
C ALA A 324 26.85 -16.46 -4.71
N GLU A 325 26.34 -17.21 -3.72
CA GLU A 325 26.13 -16.69 -2.36
C GLU A 325 27.45 -16.33 -1.68
N LYS A 326 28.50 -17.16 -1.85
CA LYS A 326 29.86 -16.86 -1.37
C LYS A 326 30.42 -15.59 -1.99
N LYS A 327 30.20 -15.40 -3.30
CA LYS A 327 30.66 -14.22 -4.02
C LYS A 327 29.96 -12.95 -3.51
N ASP A 328 28.62 -12.96 -3.39
CA ASP A 328 27.85 -11.82 -2.87
C ASP A 328 28.30 -11.47 -1.44
N PHE A 329 28.47 -12.48 -0.58
CA PHE A 329 28.96 -12.29 0.78
C PHE A 329 30.34 -11.62 0.82
N ASN A 330 31.29 -12.09 0.00
CA ASN A 330 32.64 -11.53 -0.07
C ASN A 330 32.64 -10.09 -0.62
N GLU A 331 31.84 -9.81 -1.66
CA GLU A 331 31.71 -8.46 -2.23
C GLU A 331 31.13 -7.48 -1.19
N ARG A 332 30.10 -7.91 -0.44
CA ARG A 332 29.47 -7.11 0.61
C ARG A 332 30.40 -6.90 1.80
N GLN A 333 31.17 -7.92 2.18
CA GLN A 333 32.19 -7.81 3.21
C GLN A 333 33.31 -6.83 2.82
N ALA A 334 33.79 -6.89 1.58
CA ALA A 334 34.79 -5.95 1.07
C ALA A 334 34.24 -4.52 1.01
N ALA A 335 32.98 -4.34 0.58
CA ALA A 335 32.33 -3.03 0.57
C ALA A 335 32.20 -2.42 1.98
N TYR A 336 31.83 -3.24 2.96
CA TYR A 336 31.75 -2.83 4.36
C TYR A 336 33.12 -2.45 4.92
N GLN A 337 34.17 -3.23 4.64
CA GLN A 337 35.54 -2.90 5.05
C GLN A 337 36.01 -1.56 4.44
N ASN A 338 35.75 -1.34 3.15
CA ASN A 338 36.08 -0.08 2.49
C ASN A 338 35.31 1.12 3.07
N GLN A 339 34.06 0.92 3.50
CA GLN A 339 33.25 1.95 4.15
C GLN A 339 33.78 2.27 5.56
N LEU A 340 34.20 1.27 6.33
CA LEU A 340 34.85 1.47 7.63
C LEU A 340 36.16 2.24 7.51
N ASP A 341 36.96 1.95 6.48
CA ASP A 341 38.22 2.66 6.23
C ASP A 341 37.99 4.12 5.79
N ALA A 342 36.81 4.46 5.25
CA ALA A 342 36.46 5.78 4.73
C ALA A 342 35.63 6.66 5.69
N ALA A 343 34.93 6.09 6.68
CA ALA A 343 33.97 6.80 7.52
C ALA A 343 34.52 7.15 8.90
N GLY A 344 34.63 8.44 9.20
CA GLY A 344 34.66 8.95 10.57
C GLY A 344 33.25 9.25 11.07
N LEU A 345 32.91 8.74 12.25
CA LEU A 345 31.80 9.14 13.15
C LEU A 345 30.35 8.66 12.88
N ASP A 346 30.04 7.78 11.91
CA ASP A 346 28.66 7.23 11.72
C ASP A 346 28.57 5.67 11.74
N ALA A 347 29.46 5.00 12.48
CA ALA A 347 29.63 3.54 12.43
C ALA A 347 28.49 2.71 13.07
N GLY A 348 27.76 3.26 14.05
CA GLY A 348 26.88 2.45 14.91
C GLY A 348 25.60 1.90 14.24
N ARG A 349 25.06 2.60 13.23
CA ARG A 349 23.86 2.13 12.51
C ARG A 349 24.22 1.13 11.41
N ASP A 350 25.32 1.36 10.72
CA ASP A 350 25.80 0.50 9.64
C ASP A 350 26.33 -0.85 10.18
N GLU A 351 26.88 -0.88 11.40
CA GLU A 351 27.30 -2.10 12.11
C GLU A 351 26.13 -3.07 12.36
N GLU A 352 24.98 -2.58 12.83
CA GLU A 352 23.82 -3.42 13.12
C GLU A 352 23.19 -4.02 11.86
N GLU A 353 23.15 -3.26 10.77
CA GLU A 353 22.64 -3.72 9.48
C GLU A 353 23.56 -4.77 8.84
N PHE A 354 24.88 -4.54 8.91
CA PHE A 354 25.86 -5.50 8.43
C PHE A 354 25.82 -6.80 9.26
N ALA A 355 25.70 -6.71 10.58
CA ALA A 355 25.57 -7.89 11.45
C ALA A 355 24.33 -8.73 11.15
N LYS A 356 23.19 -8.10 10.79
CA LYS A 356 21.99 -8.81 10.34
C LYS A 356 22.25 -9.52 9.01
N TYR A 357 22.86 -8.84 8.04
CA TYR A 357 23.22 -9.43 6.75
C TYR A 357 24.15 -10.64 6.91
N CYS A 358 25.19 -10.55 7.74
CA CYS A 358 26.10 -11.67 8.00
C CYS A 358 25.38 -12.89 8.57
N LYS A 359 24.45 -12.70 9.52
CA LYS A 359 23.64 -13.79 10.09
C LYS A 359 22.80 -14.47 9.02
N GLU A 360 22.13 -13.70 8.17
CA GLU A 360 21.30 -14.24 7.11
C GLU A 360 22.10 -14.95 6.02
N ALA A 361 23.18 -14.34 5.52
CA ALA A 361 24.04 -14.93 4.49
C ALA A 361 24.68 -16.25 4.97
N THR A 362 25.17 -16.28 6.21
CA THR A 362 25.71 -17.50 6.83
C THR A 362 24.65 -18.60 6.90
N TRP A 363 23.41 -18.26 7.24
CA TRP A 363 22.31 -19.23 7.27
C TRP A 363 21.95 -19.76 5.87
N ARG A 364 21.93 -18.90 4.85
CA ARG A 364 21.69 -19.31 3.45
C ARG A 364 22.79 -20.24 2.95
N MET A 365 24.06 -19.88 3.19
CA MET A 365 25.21 -20.73 2.87
C MET A 365 25.13 -22.09 3.58
N LYS A 366 24.86 -22.13 4.89
CA LYS A 366 24.70 -23.39 5.63
C LYS A 366 23.58 -24.26 5.05
N THR A 367 22.46 -23.66 4.68
CA THR A 367 21.33 -24.38 4.07
C THR A 367 21.70 -24.97 2.70
N LEU A 368 22.44 -24.23 1.88
CA LEU A 368 22.93 -24.71 0.59
C LEU A 368 23.94 -25.86 0.78
N ASP A 369 24.79 -25.78 1.80
CA ASP A 369 25.78 -26.81 2.12
C ASP A 369 25.10 -28.12 2.56
N GLU A 370 24.13 -28.04 3.47
CA GLU A 370 23.32 -29.19 3.89
C GLU A 370 22.57 -29.82 2.71
N ARG A 371 22.06 -29.00 1.78
CA ARG A 371 21.38 -29.49 0.57
C ARG A 371 22.35 -30.20 -0.38
N LEU A 372 23.53 -29.63 -0.58
CA LEU A 372 24.56 -30.21 -1.43
C LEU A 372 25.06 -31.54 -0.86
N SER A 373 25.36 -31.60 0.44
CA SER A 373 25.75 -32.81 1.15
C SER A 373 24.67 -33.91 1.01
N LYS A 374 23.41 -33.58 1.32
CA LYS A 374 22.30 -34.54 1.12
C LYS A 374 22.16 -34.99 -0.33
N HIS A 375 22.40 -34.11 -1.29
CA HIS A 375 22.35 -34.47 -2.70
C HIS A 375 23.46 -35.46 -3.07
N ILE A 376 24.69 -35.25 -2.59
CA ILE A 376 25.82 -36.17 -2.80
C ILE A 376 25.48 -37.56 -2.25
N ASP A 377 24.97 -37.64 -1.02
CA ASP A 377 24.61 -38.90 -0.38
C ASP A 377 23.47 -39.62 -1.12
N GLN A 378 22.41 -38.89 -1.48
CA GLN A 378 21.24 -39.48 -2.13
C GLN A 378 21.45 -39.82 -3.61
N SER A 379 22.41 -39.20 -4.29
CA SER A 379 22.61 -39.40 -5.73
C SER A 379 23.08 -40.82 -6.03
N SER A 380 24.02 -41.33 -5.25
CA SER A 380 24.52 -42.71 -5.38
C SER A 380 23.40 -43.72 -5.08
N GLU A 381 22.61 -43.49 -4.03
CA GLU A 381 21.47 -44.32 -3.66
C GLU A 381 20.40 -44.36 -4.75
N LYS A 382 20.03 -43.20 -5.33
CA LYS A 382 19.05 -43.11 -6.42
C LYS A 382 19.53 -43.83 -7.68
N TYR A 383 20.81 -43.70 -8.01
CA TYR A 383 21.40 -44.41 -9.13
C TYR A 383 21.38 -45.93 -8.90
N ALA A 384 21.77 -46.38 -7.71
CA ALA A 384 21.73 -47.80 -7.34
C ALA A 384 20.31 -48.38 -7.36
N LYS A 385 19.32 -47.64 -6.85
CA LYS A 385 17.90 -48.04 -6.88
C LYS A 385 17.39 -48.20 -8.31
N LEU A 386 17.72 -47.28 -9.22
CA LEU A 386 17.33 -47.44 -10.63
C LEU A 386 18.04 -48.65 -11.25
N ALA A 387 19.34 -48.82 -11.01
CA ALA A 387 20.09 -49.96 -11.53
C ALA A 387 19.50 -51.31 -11.07
N GLN A 388 19.13 -51.41 -9.78
CA GLN A 388 18.45 -52.58 -9.23
C GLN A 388 17.10 -52.80 -9.90
N ARG A 389 16.28 -51.75 -10.00
CA ARG A 389 14.96 -51.83 -10.61
C ARG A 389 15.01 -52.26 -12.08
N LEU A 390 16.03 -51.83 -12.83
CA LEU A 390 16.28 -52.26 -14.21
C LEU A 390 16.76 -53.71 -14.30
N ALA A 391 17.50 -54.21 -13.30
CA ALA A 391 17.92 -55.61 -13.26
C ALA A 391 16.76 -56.58 -12.99
N GLU A 392 15.77 -56.12 -12.21
CA GLU A 392 14.57 -56.89 -11.84
C GLU A 392 13.42 -56.75 -12.86
N ASP A 393 13.50 -55.82 -13.83
CA ASP A 393 12.42 -55.57 -14.80
C ASP A 393 12.30 -56.71 -15.83
N PRO A 394 11.11 -57.32 -15.99
CA PRO A 394 10.90 -58.45 -16.89
C PRO A 394 11.18 -58.11 -18.36
N ARG A 395 11.01 -56.85 -18.79
CA ARG A 395 11.28 -56.41 -20.17
C ARG A 395 12.76 -56.43 -20.52
N LEU A 396 13.63 -56.35 -19.51
CA LEU A 396 15.08 -56.37 -19.64
C LEU A 396 15.68 -57.76 -19.35
N ALA A 397 14.86 -58.79 -19.10
CA ALA A 397 15.31 -60.13 -18.76
C ALA A 397 16.23 -60.78 -19.82
N ALA A 398 16.12 -60.35 -21.09
CA ALA A 398 17.01 -60.78 -22.17
C ALA A 398 18.51 -60.56 -21.84
N LEU A 399 18.83 -59.57 -21.01
CA LEU A 399 20.19 -59.27 -20.56
C LEU A 399 20.78 -60.31 -19.59
N TYR A 400 19.92 -61.02 -18.86
CA TYR A 400 20.30 -61.86 -17.73
C TYR A 400 20.04 -63.35 -17.97
N LYS A 401 19.26 -63.70 -19.01
CA LYS A 401 18.99 -65.09 -19.45
C LYS A 401 20.24 -65.88 -19.90
N GLY A 402 21.40 -65.23 -20.07
CA GLY A 402 22.67 -65.87 -20.45
C GLY A 402 23.68 -66.10 -19.31
N GLN A 403 23.35 -65.80 -18.05
CA GLN A 403 24.26 -65.96 -16.90
C GLN A 403 23.96 -67.19 -16.01
N GLN A 404 23.00 -68.04 -16.40
CA GLN A 404 22.77 -69.32 -15.71
C GLN A 404 23.78 -70.39 -16.21
N GLN A 405 24.73 -70.69 -15.32
CA GLN A 405 25.62 -71.86 -15.17
C GLN A 405 25.59 -72.98 -16.25
N PRO A 406 26.75 -73.46 -16.75
CA PRO A 406 26.79 -74.66 -17.60
C PRO A 406 26.30 -75.90 -16.83
N PRO A 407 25.63 -76.86 -17.49
CA PRO A 407 25.08 -78.04 -16.84
C PRO A 407 26.20 -78.91 -16.22
N PRO A 408 25.94 -79.57 -15.07
CA PRO A 408 26.92 -80.46 -14.45
C PRO A 408 27.28 -81.62 -15.40
N PRO A 409 28.55 -82.10 -15.39
CA PRO A 409 28.98 -83.17 -16.26
C PRO A 409 28.22 -84.47 -15.96
N PRO A 410 27.93 -85.30 -16.99
CA PRO A 410 27.16 -86.53 -16.83
C PRO A 410 27.90 -87.53 -15.91
N PRO A 411 27.16 -88.33 -15.11
CA PRO A 411 27.75 -89.33 -14.23
C PRO A 411 28.50 -90.42 -15.02
N PRO A 412 29.60 -90.97 -14.48
CA PRO A 412 30.39 -91.98 -15.17
C PRO A 412 29.58 -93.28 -15.38
N PRO A 413 29.83 -94.00 -16.49
CA PRO A 413 29.10 -95.22 -16.81
C PRO A 413 29.36 -96.32 -15.77
N PRO A 414 28.36 -97.18 -15.49
CA PRO A 414 28.50 -98.27 -14.53
C PRO A 414 29.55 -99.30 -15.01
N PRO A 415 30.27 -99.94 -14.08
CA PRO A 415 31.32 -100.89 -14.44
C PRO A 415 30.73 -102.12 -15.15
N PRO A 416 31.45 -102.68 -16.14
CA PRO A 416 31.01 -103.87 -16.86
C PRO A 416 30.94 -105.07 -15.91
N SER A 417 29.89 -105.89 -16.09
CA SER A 417 29.62 -107.12 -15.34
C SER A 417 30.59 -108.25 -15.67
#